data_AF-A0AA36GMH5-F1
#
_entry.id   AF-A0AA36GMH5-F1
#
_cell.length_a   1.000
_cell.length_b   1.000
_cell.length_c   1.000
_cell.angle_alpha   90.00
_cell.angle_beta   90.00
_cell.angle_gamma   90.00
#
_symmetry.space_group_name_H-M   'P 1'
#
loop_
_entity.id
_entity.type
_entity.pdbx_description
1 polymer ?
#
loop_
_entity_poly.entity_id
_entity_poly.type
_entity_poly.pdbx_seq_one_letter_code
_entity_poly.pdbx_strand_id
1 'polypeptide(L)'
;MLIIVAKYNCGLAALAGAFIPKDCSKQARDLSPLGVSSNFRKFRTVREIVGDDIVEYYNVAVEEWATKNIVPLESDVIYKDKSMEAFANVRCPMLRR
;
A
#
# COMPACT_ATOMS: atom_id res chain seq x y z
N MET A 1 5.89 12.68 21.42
CA MET A 1 5.57 11.63 20.43
C MET A 1 4.40 12.11 19.60
N LEU A 2 4.62 12.46 18.33
CA LEU A 2 3.54 12.90 17.44
C LEU A 2 2.88 11.64 16.86
N ILE A 3 1.62 11.37 17.21
CA ILE A 3 0.87 10.25 16.62
C ILE A 3 0.19 10.79 15.37
N ILE A 4 0.69 10.42 14.19
CA ILE A 4 0.03 10.71 12.92
C ILE A 4 -0.89 9.53 12.61
N VAL A 5 -2.20 9.78 12.61
CA VAL A 5 -3.21 8.79 12.24
C VAL A 5 -3.57 8.98 10.77
N ALA A 6 -3.44 7.92 9.97
CA ALA A 6 -3.89 7.92 8.58
C ALA A 6 -5.41 8.14 8.52
N LYS A 7 -5.86 9.02 7.62
CA LYS A 7 -7.29 9.26 7.35
C LYS A 7 -7.63 8.80 5.95
N TYR A 8 -8.81 8.22 5.79
CA TYR A 8 -9.33 7.89 4.48
C TYR A 8 -9.46 9.15 3.60
N ASN A 9 -9.07 9.04 2.33
CA ASN A 9 -9.11 10.13 1.37
C ASN A 9 -9.73 9.64 0.05
N CYS A 10 -10.90 10.18 -0.30
CA CYS A 10 -11.64 9.78 -1.50
C CYS A 10 -10.87 10.07 -2.80
N GLY A 11 -10.03 11.12 -2.83
CA GLY A 11 -9.20 11.45 -3.99
C GLY A 11 -8.11 10.41 -4.24
N LEU A 12 -7.45 9.94 -3.17
CA LEU A 12 -6.48 8.84 -3.27
C LEU A 12 -7.15 7.51 -3.64
N ALA A 13 -8.38 7.27 -3.16
CA ALA A 13 -9.16 6.09 -3.54
C ALA A 13 -9.53 6.10 -5.03
N ALA A 14 -10.00 7.25 -5.54
CA ALA A 14 -10.29 7.41 -6.98
C ALA A 14 -9.03 7.25 -7.83
N LEU A 15 -7.90 7.79 -7.38
CA LEU A 15 -6.60 7.62 -8.03
C LEU A 15 -6.21 6.14 -8.08
N ALA A 16 -6.35 5.39 -6.98
CA ALA A 16 -6.07 3.95 -6.96
C ALA A 16 -6.93 3.19 -7.98
N GLY A 17 -8.22 3.49 -8.08
CA GLY A 17 -9.13 2.88 -9.07
C GLY A 17 -8.72 3.16 -10.52
N ALA A 18 -8.26 4.37 -10.82
CA ALA A 18 -7.78 4.73 -12.16
C ALA A 18 -6.45 4.03 -12.55
N PHE A 19 -5.66 3.61 -11.55
CA PHE A 19 -4.35 3.00 -11.75
C PHE A 19 -4.38 1.47 -11.78
N ILE A 20 -5.52 0.84 -11.49
CA ILE A 20 -5.72 -0.60 -11.64
C ILE A 20 -6.38 -0.86 -13.02
N PRO A 21 -5.61 -1.34 -14.02
CA PRO A 21 -6.15 -1.68 -15.34
C PRO A 21 -7.14 -2.85 -15.25
N LYS A 22 -7.97 -3.00 -16.30
CA LYS A 22 -9.00 -4.05 -16.39
C LYS A 22 -8.46 -5.48 -16.29
N ASP A 23 -7.18 -5.69 -16.58
CA ASP A 23 -6.50 -7.00 -16.48
C ASP A 23 -5.92 -7.27 -15.08
N CYS A 24 -6.16 -6.38 -14.12
CA CYS A 24 -5.65 -6.44 -12.76
C CYS A 24 -4.12 -6.63 -12.71
N SER A 25 -3.39 -5.98 -13.63
CA SER A 25 -1.92 -5.91 -13.61
C SER A 25 -1.43 -4.72 -12.79
N LYS A 26 -0.21 -4.82 -12.21
CA LYS A 26 0.44 -3.67 -11.57
C LYS A 26 0.97 -2.76 -12.67
N GLN A 27 0.44 -1.55 -12.81
CA GLN A 27 1.08 -0.54 -13.65
C GLN A 27 2.31 0.03 -12.94
N ALA A 28 3.47 0.00 -13.60
CA ALA A 28 4.70 0.60 -13.13
C ALA A 28 4.74 2.12 -13.41
N ARG A 29 3.67 2.84 -13.07
CA ARG A 29 3.66 4.31 -13.18
C ARG A 29 4.31 4.92 -11.96
N ASP A 30 5.22 5.87 -12.18
CA ASP A 30 5.83 6.63 -11.11
C ASP A 30 4.84 7.69 -10.59
N LEU A 31 4.43 7.53 -9.34
CA LEU A 31 3.51 8.43 -8.63
C LEU A 31 4.26 9.49 -7.81
N SER A 32 5.59 9.43 -7.75
CA SER A 32 6.41 10.39 -7.01
C SER A 32 6.17 11.86 -7.39
N PRO A 33 5.88 12.24 -8.66
CA PRO A 33 5.58 13.64 -9.00
C PRO A 33 4.29 14.16 -8.37
N LEU A 34 3.38 13.27 -7.98
CA LEU A 34 2.14 13.62 -7.28
C LEU A 34 2.32 13.60 -5.75
N GLY A 35 3.51 13.26 -5.25
CA GLY A 35 3.79 13.15 -3.82
C GLY A 35 3.06 11.99 -3.15
N VAL A 36 2.66 10.97 -3.92
CA VAL A 36 1.93 9.80 -3.41
C VAL A 36 2.68 8.51 -3.74
N SER A 37 2.49 7.51 -2.88
CA SER A 37 2.97 6.15 -3.11
C SER A 37 1.80 5.18 -3.09
N SER A 38 2.00 3.97 -3.62
CA SER A 38 0.94 2.98 -3.74
C SER A 38 1.44 1.58 -3.46
N ASN A 39 0.61 0.81 -2.77
CA ASN A 39 0.79 -0.64 -2.66
C ASN A 39 -0.14 -1.36 -3.64
N PHE A 40 0.27 -2.55 -4.08
CA PHE A 40 -0.52 -3.36 -4.99
C PHE A 40 -0.47 -4.82 -4.56
N ARG A 41 -1.62 -5.47 -4.52
CA ARG A 41 -1.76 -6.91 -4.28
C ARG A 41 -2.77 -7.48 -5.26
N LYS A 42 -2.47 -8.66 -5.78
CA LYS A 42 -3.33 -9.43 -6.66
C LYS A 42 -3.65 -10.75 -6.00
N PHE A 43 -4.94 -11.06 -5.92
CA PHE A 43 -5.43 -12.34 -5.45
C PHE A 43 -5.96 -13.14 -6.64
N ARG A 44 -5.75 -14.46 -6.62
CA ARG A 44 -6.41 -15.38 -7.56
C ARG A 44 -7.67 -15.87 -6.88
N THR A 45 -8.80 -15.76 -7.57
CA THR A 45 -10.10 -16.19 -7.06
C THR A 45 -10.66 -17.28 -7.98
N VAL A 46 -11.43 -18.21 -7.43
CA VAL A 46 -12.11 -19.28 -8.16
C VAL A 46 -13.62 -19.05 -8.27
N ARG A 47 -14.11 -17.99 -7.61
CA ARG A 47 -15.51 -17.57 -7.58
C ARG A 47 -15.57 -16.04 -7.67
N GLU A 48 -16.77 -15.55 -7.94
CA GLU A 48 -17.08 -14.13 -7.84
C GLU A 48 -16.91 -13.65 -6.39
N ILE A 49 -16.36 -12.44 -6.26
CA ILE A 49 -16.04 -11.81 -4.99
C ILE A 49 -17.17 -10.84 -4.65
N VAL A 50 -17.77 -11.02 -3.47
CA VAL A 50 -18.85 -10.17 -2.96
C VAL A 50 -18.40 -9.42 -1.70
N GLY A 51 -19.26 -8.54 -1.17
CA GLY A 51 -18.90 -7.53 -0.16
C GLY A 51 -17.96 -7.99 0.97
N ASP A 52 -18.28 -9.10 1.64
CA ASP A 52 -17.49 -9.59 2.78
C ASP A 52 -16.10 -10.12 2.34
N ASP A 53 -16.02 -10.74 1.17
CA ASP A 53 -14.75 -11.21 0.61
C ASP A 53 -13.79 -10.04 0.35
N ILE A 54 -14.32 -8.89 -0.10
CA ILE A 54 -13.52 -7.68 -0.37
C ILE A 54 -12.84 -7.20 0.92
N VAL A 55 -13.58 -7.19 2.04
CA VAL A 55 -13.06 -6.77 3.34
C VAL A 55 -11.96 -7.73 3.80
N GLU A 56 -12.17 -9.04 3.64
CA GLU A 56 -11.17 -10.05 3.99
C GLU A 56 -9.88 -9.87 3.18
N TYR A 57 -9.97 -9.78 1.85
CA TYR A 57 -8.80 -9.58 1.00
C TYR A 57 -8.07 -8.27 1.28
N TYR A 58 -8.81 -7.21 1.60
CA TYR A 58 -8.21 -5.94 2.00
C TYR A 58 -7.40 -6.09 3.30
N ASN A 59 -7.97 -6.73 4.33
CA ASN A 59 -7.29 -6.92 5.61
C ASN A 59 -6.03 -7.78 5.44
N VAL A 60 -6.11 -8.87 4.67
CA VAL A 60 -4.96 -9.71 4.35
C VAL A 60 -3.86 -8.91 3.66
N ALA A 61 -4.20 -8.08 2.66
CA ALA A 61 -3.22 -7.26 1.96
C ALA A 61 -2.53 -6.26 2.90
N VAL A 62 -3.30 -5.58 3.76
CA VAL A 62 -2.76 -4.61 4.73
C VAL A 62 -1.86 -5.29 5.75
N GLU A 63 -2.26 -6.45 6.28
CA GLU A 63 -1.47 -7.22 7.24
C GLU A 63 -0.15 -7.69 6.61
N GLU A 64 -0.18 -8.27 5.41
CA GLU A 64 1.03 -8.67 4.70
C GLU A 64 1.99 -7.49 4.46
N TRP A 65 1.47 -6.33 4.03
CA TRP A 65 2.29 -5.13 3.86
C TRP A 65 2.87 -4.65 5.20
N ALA A 66 2.12 -4.76 6.29
CA ALA A 66 2.54 -4.27 7.61
C ALA A 66 3.51 -5.20 8.37
N THR A 67 3.62 -6.47 7.96
CA THR A 67 4.32 -7.54 8.70
C THR A 67 5.52 -8.14 7.97
N LYS A 68 5.70 -7.86 6.67
CA LYS A 68 6.79 -8.45 5.89
C LYS A 68 8.17 -8.08 6.48
N ASN A 69 8.93 -9.11 6.85
CA ASN A 69 10.34 -9.05 7.29
C ASN A 69 10.61 -7.98 8.37
N ILE A 70 10.18 -8.28 9.60
CA ILE A 70 10.60 -7.57 10.82
C ILE A 70 12.09 -7.89 11.09
N VAL A 71 12.97 -7.42 10.20
CA VAL A 71 14.37 -7.19 10.51
C VAL A 71 14.40 -5.84 11.24
N PRO A 72 15.13 -5.70 12.35
CA PRO A 72 15.22 -4.42 13.05
C PRO A 72 15.61 -3.32 12.05
N LEU A 73 14.74 -2.33 11.91
CA LEU A 73 15.02 -1.16 11.10
C LEU A 73 16.03 -0.33 11.89
N GLU A 74 17.25 -0.19 11.38
CA GLU A 74 18.18 0.79 11.95
C GLU A 74 17.61 2.21 11.72
N SER A 75 17.89 3.13 12.65
CA SER A 75 17.25 4.45 12.73
C SER A 75 17.46 5.34 11.50
N ASP A 76 18.48 5.05 10.68
CA ASP A 76 18.99 5.95 9.63
C ASP A 76 19.10 5.27 8.24
N VAL A 77 18.26 4.26 7.98
CA VAL A 77 18.32 3.50 6.72
C VAL A 77 17.58 4.22 5.59
N ILE A 78 18.30 4.57 4.52
CA ILE A 78 17.71 4.85 3.21
C ILE A 78 17.39 3.50 2.56
N TYR A 79 16.10 3.14 2.50
CA TYR A 79 15.64 1.91 1.85
C TYR A 79 15.80 2.02 0.33
N LYS A 80 16.86 1.42 -0.21
CA LYS A 80 17.05 1.23 -1.66
C LYS A 80 16.38 -0.04 -2.18
N ASP A 81 15.95 -0.92 -1.27
CA ASP A 81 15.30 -2.17 -1.60
C ASP A 81 13.80 -1.98 -1.84
N LYS A 82 13.36 -2.27 -3.07
CA LYS A 82 11.94 -2.23 -3.45
C LYS A 82 11.11 -3.32 -2.77
N SER A 83 11.74 -4.37 -2.22
CA SER A 83 11.04 -5.46 -1.54
C SER A 83 10.33 -5.01 -0.25
N MET A 84 10.79 -3.89 0.33
CA MET A 84 10.29 -3.25 1.56
C MET A 84 9.36 -2.05 1.29
N GLU A 85 9.13 -1.69 0.03
CA GLU A 85 8.31 -0.53 -0.37
C GLU A 85 6.92 -0.58 0.28
N ALA A 86 6.28 -1.74 0.26
CA ALA A 86 4.94 -1.90 0.80
C ALA A 86 4.86 -1.65 2.31
N PHE A 87 5.87 -2.15 3.02
CA PHE A 87 6.02 -1.93 4.45
C PHE A 87 6.30 -0.47 4.77
N ALA A 88 7.23 0.15 4.03
CA ALA A 88 7.55 1.57 4.19
C ALA A 88 6.31 2.45 3.96
N ASN A 89 5.49 2.18 2.95
CA ASN A 89 4.28 2.96 2.67
C ASN A 89 3.23 2.88 3.81
N VAL A 90 3.13 1.75 4.51
CA VAL A 90 2.18 1.58 5.64
C VAL A 90 2.72 2.17 6.93
N ARG A 91 4.04 2.12 7.14
CA ARG A 91 4.70 2.52 8.39
C ARG A 91 5.29 3.92 8.38
N CYS A 92 5.52 4.52 7.21
CA CYS A 92 6.11 5.86 7.11
C CYS A 92 5.16 6.86 7.75
N PRO A 93 5.51 7.45 8.91
CA PRO A 93 4.76 8.58 9.40
C PRO A 93 4.93 9.69 8.36
N MET A 94 3.84 10.28 7.89
CA MET A 94 3.90 11.44 6.99
C MET A 94 4.68 12.56 7.70
N LEU A 95 5.99 12.62 7.50
CA LEU A 95 6.85 13.72 7.92
C LEU A 95 6.45 14.91 7.07
N ARG A 96 5.46 15.66 7.53
CA ARG A 96 5.27 17.04 7.07
C ARG A 96 6.54 17.78 7.45
N ARG A 97 7.33 18.15 6.44
CA ARG A 97 8.30 19.25 6.56
C ARG A 97 7.54 20.56 6.74
#